data_AF-A0A0A8E366-F1
#
_entry.id   AF-A0A0A8E366-F1
#
_cell.length_a   1.000
_cell.length_b   1.000
_cell.length_c   1.000
_cell.angle_alpha   90.00
_cell.angle_beta   90.00
_cell.angle_gamma   90.00
#
_symmetry.space_group_name_H-M   'P 1'
#
loop_
_entity.id
_entity.type
_entity.pdbx_description
1 polymer ?
#
loop_
_entity_poly.entity_id
_entity_poly.type
_entity_poly.pdbx_seq_one_letter_code
_entity_poly.pdbx_strand_id
1 'polypeptide(L)'
;MLSGIINVAEFLINIVFGLYAFILLFRFFLQWVKADFYNPISQLVMRATNIIILPIRKFVPGFFGLDWSCIVATYFIFILENLLLALLKGLGISLVFILAKPILDIVFAVINMYVYLIIIRAIASWFIQGGYNPLFIIIFQVTEPLLVTARRLIKPRSGFDFSPIIVVVSLFCIQIFLQSILLQLFL
;
A
#
# COMPACT_ATOMS: atom_id res chain seq x y z
N MET A 1 19.90 14.02 22.87
CA MET A 1 18.62 14.74 22.77
C MET A 1 18.26 15.05 21.32
N LEU A 2 19.16 15.67 20.52
CA LEU A 2 18.92 15.95 19.10
C LEU A 2 18.57 14.71 18.26
N SER A 3 19.25 13.59 18.48
CA SER A 3 18.94 12.30 17.82
C SER A 3 17.52 11.80 18.10
N GLY A 4 17.01 12.02 19.31
CA GLY A 4 15.63 11.66 19.66
C GLY A 4 14.60 12.48 18.88
N ILE A 5 14.84 13.79 18.73
CA ILE A 5 13.96 14.68 17.95
C ILE A 5 13.95 14.27 16.48
N ILE A 6 15.12 13.93 15.91
CA ILE A 6 15.24 13.46 14.53
C ILE A 6 14.44 12.18 14.32
N ASN A 7 14.55 11.20 15.23
CA ASN A 7 13.79 9.94 15.12
C ASN A 7 12.28 10.16 15.19
N VAL A 8 11.83 11.09 16.06
CA VAL A 8 10.40 11.45 16.13
C VAL A 8 9.94 12.12 14.83
N ALA A 9 10.73 13.06 14.29
CA ALA A 9 10.41 13.72 13.04
C ALA A 9 10.38 12.74 11.86
N GLU A 10 11.34 11.81 11.78
CA GLU A 10 11.36 10.74 10.79
C GLU A 10 10.10 9.87 10.90
N PHE A 11 9.72 9.45 12.10
CA PHE A 11 8.50 8.68 12.34
C PHE A 11 7.25 9.41 11.87
N LEU A 12 7.11 10.70 12.19
CA LEU A 12 5.97 11.52 11.77
C LEU A 12 5.91 11.67 10.25
N ILE A 13 7.06 11.91 9.59
CA ILE A 13 7.16 11.95 8.13
C ILE A 13 6.69 10.61 7.54
N ASN A 14 7.28 9.50 7.99
CA ASN A 14 6.93 8.16 7.50
C ASN A 14 5.44 7.84 7.68
N ILE A 15 4.83 8.22 8.80
CA ILE A 15 3.39 8.02 9.03
C ILE A 15 2.56 8.85 8.06
N VAL A 16 2.83 10.14 7.93
CA VAL A 16 2.01 11.04 7.12
C VAL A 16 2.08 10.65 5.65
N PHE A 17 3.28 10.46 5.12
CA PHE A 17 3.49 10.08 3.73
C PHE A 17 3.05 8.64 3.47
N GLY A 18 3.33 7.71 4.39
CA GLY A 18 2.89 6.31 4.29
C GLY A 18 1.37 6.16 4.29
N LEU A 19 0.65 6.88 5.16
CA LEU A 19 -0.82 6.88 5.14
C LEU A 19 -1.38 7.48 3.85
N TYR A 20 -0.78 8.58 3.37
CA TYR A 20 -1.22 9.20 2.13
C TYR A 20 -0.99 8.28 0.92
N ALA A 21 0.19 7.65 0.83
CA ALA A 21 0.51 6.65 -0.16
C ALA A 21 -0.43 5.43 -0.08
N PHE A 22 -0.75 4.96 1.14
CA PHE A 22 -1.71 3.88 1.36
C PHE A 22 -3.07 4.23 0.75
N ILE A 23 -3.62 5.42 0.97
CA ILE A 23 -4.94 5.81 0.43
C ILE A 23 -4.91 5.87 -1.11
N LEU A 24 -3.84 6.39 -1.70
CA LEU A 24 -3.65 6.45 -3.15
C LEU A 24 -3.54 5.05 -3.78
N LEU A 25 -2.74 4.17 -3.18
CA LEU A 25 -2.61 2.78 -3.63
C LEU A 25 -3.92 2.03 -3.43
N PHE A 26 -4.58 2.22 -2.29
CA PHE A 26 -5.87 1.61 -2.03
C PHE A 26 -6.87 1.99 -3.12
N ARG A 27 -6.97 3.27 -3.49
CA ARG A 27 -7.77 3.73 -4.64
C ARG A 27 -7.44 2.97 -5.93
N PHE A 28 -6.17 2.81 -6.26
CA PHE A 28 -5.73 2.07 -7.44
C PHE A 28 -6.26 0.62 -7.39
N PHE A 29 -6.13 -0.06 -6.25
CA PHE A 29 -6.61 -1.42 -6.08
C PHE A 29 -8.13 -1.54 -6.07
N LEU A 30 -8.87 -0.55 -5.55
CA LEU A 30 -10.33 -0.49 -5.64
C LEU A 30 -10.79 -0.56 -7.10
N GLN A 31 -10.14 0.22 -7.97
CA GLN A 31 -10.47 0.21 -9.39
C GLN A 31 -10.02 -1.08 -10.07
N TRP A 32 -8.86 -1.61 -9.71
CA TRP A 32 -8.34 -2.87 -10.26
C TRP A 32 -9.29 -4.04 -10.00
N VAL A 33 -9.83 -4.16 -8.78
CA VAL A 33 -10.82 -5.20 -8.45
C VAL A 33 -12.24 -4.84 -8.87
N LYS A 34 -12.44 -3.66 -9.50
CA LYS A 34 -13.76 -3.10 -9.83
C LYS A 34 -14.70 -3.10 -8.62
N ALA A 35 -14.18 -2.64 -7.48
CA ALA A 35 -14.91 -2.54 -6.23
C ALA A 35 -16.19 -1.70 -6.40
N ASP A 36 -17.20 -2.00 -5.58
CA ASP A 36 -18.49 -1.32 -5.66
C ASP A 36 -18.36 0.19 -5.39
N PHE A 37 -18.65 1.01 -6.40
CA PHE A 37 -18.62 2.47 -6.31
C PHE A 37 -19.74 3.05 -5.43
N TYR A 38 -20.81 2.30 -5.17
CA TYR A 38 -21.87 2.73 -4.26
C TYR A 38 -21.46 2.57 -2.79
N ASN A 39 -20.39 1.82 -2.51
CA ASN A 39 -19.88 1.67 -1.16
C ASN A 39 -19.34 3.02 -0.62
N PRO A 40 -19.77 3.47 0.57
CA PRO A 40 -19.38 4.77 1.12
C PRO A 40 -17.87 4.91 1.32
N ILE A 41 -17.16 3.82 1.63
CA ILE A 41 -15.71 3.84 1.83
C ILE A 41 -14.98 4.00 0.48
N SER A 42 -15.50 3.39 -0.59
CA SER A 42 -14.99 3.61 -1.94
C SER A 42 -15.12 5.08 -2.32
N GLN A 43 -16.30 5.67 -2.09
CA GLN A 43 -16.53 7.08 -2.37
C GLN A 43 -15.65 8.00 -1.51
N LEU A 44 -15.45 7.69 -0.23
CA LEU A 44 -14.58 8.45 0.66
C LEU A 44 -13.15 8.49 0.11
N VAL A 45 -12.59 7.33 -0.22
CA VAL A 45 -11.24 7.19 -0.78
C VAL A 45 -11.12 7.97 -2.10
N MET A 46 -12.09 7.81 -2.99
CA MET A 46 -12.13 8.51 -4.28
C MET A 46 -12.21 10.02 -4.09
N ARG A 47 -13.09 10.53 -3.22
CA ARG A 47 -13.24 11.97 -2.94
C ARG A 47 -11.98 12.55 -2.29
N ALA A 48 -11.40 11.87 -1.30
CA ALA A 48 -10.20 12.33 -0.60
C ALA A 48 -8.98 12.45 -1.52
N THR A 49 -8.89 11.60 -2.53
CA THR A 49 -7.74 11.57 -3.46
C THR A 49 -7.98 12.36 -4.75
N ASN A 50 -9.24 12.63 -5.13
CA ASN A 50 -9.58 13.32 -6.37
C ASN A 50 -8.90 14.69 -6.52
N ILE A 51 -8.69 15.43 -5.42
CA ILE A 51 -8.03 16.74 -5.46
C ILE A 51 -6.62 16.67 -6.08
N ILE A 52 -5.90 15.58 -5.85
CA ILE A 52 -4.55 15.36 -6.38
C ILE A 52 -4.59 14.55 -7.68
N ILE A 53 -5.50 13.58 -7.79
CA ILE A 53 -5.57 12.71 -8.97
C ILE A 53 -6.14 13.42 -10.21
N LEU A 54 -7.17 14.25 -10.08
CA LEU A 54 -7.82 14.87 -11.24
C LEU A 54 -6.88 15.80 -12.04
N PRO A 55 -6.02 16.62 -11.41
CA PRO A 55 -4.99 17.36 -12.14
C PRO A 55 -4.00 16.46 -12.88
N ILE A 56 -3.52 15.38 -12.23
CA ILE A 56 -2.53 14.46 -12.82
C ILE A 56 -3.13 13.68 -14.00
N ARG A 57 -4.41 13.32 -13.91
CA ARG A 57 -5.13 12.60 -14.97
C ARG A 57 -5.22 13.38 -16.29
N LYS A 58 -5.04 14.71 -16.26
CA LYS A 58 -4.95 15.52 -17.50
C LYS A 58 -3.72 15.16 -18.34
N PHE A 59 -2.65 14.70 -17.70
CA PHE A 59 -1.38 14.36 -18.36
C PHE A 59 -1.21 12.85 -18.52
N VAL A 60 -1.67 12.08 -17.54
CA VAL A 60 -1.55 10.62 -17.52
C VAL A 60 -2.95 10.01 -17.56
N PRO A 61 -3.49 9.69 -18.75
CA PRO A 61 -4.81 9.08 -18.84
C PRO A 61 -4.81 7.68 -18.21
N GLY A 62 -5.99 7.24 -17.76
CA GLY A 62 -6.18 5.85 -17.34
C GLY A 62 -6.02 4.90 -18.53
N PHE A 63 -5.40 3.74 -18.31
CA PHE A 63 -5.13 2.74 -19.35
C PHE A 63 -5.54 1.36 -18.84
N PHE A 64 -6.23 0.57 -19.70
CA PHE A 64 -6.86 -0.71 -19.34
C PHE A 64 -7.87 -0.66 -18.18
N GLY A 65 -8.51 0.49 -17.95
CA GLY A 65 -9.44 0.67 -16.83
C GLY A 65 -8.75 0.86 -15.46
N LEU A 66 -7.42 1.03 -15.44
CA LEU A 66 -6.64 1.38 -14.26
C LEU A 66 -6.22 2.85 -14.30
N ASP A 67 -6.31 3.52 -13.15
CA ASP A 67 -5.91 4.92 -12.97
C ASP A 67 -4.42 5.01 -12.64
N TRP A 68 -3.59 4.96 -13.68
CA TRP A 68 -2.13 5.13 -13.58
C TRP A 68 -1.72 6.45 -12.92
N SER A 69 -2.60 7.45 -12.94
CA SER A 69 -2.43 8.69 -12.19
C SER A 69 -2.20 8.44 -10.69
N CYS A 70 -2.76 7.37 -10.12
CA CYS A 70 -2.53 7.01 -8.72
C CYS A 70 -1.09 6.56 -8.46
N ILE A 71 -0.53 5.71 -9.32
CA ILE A 71 0.86 5.25 -9.21
C ILE A 71 1.84 6.41 -9.39
N VAL A 72 1.57 7.28 -10.37
CA VAL A 72 2.37 8.49 -10.60
C VAL A 72 2.29 9.44 -9.40
N ALA A 73 1.10 9.67 -8.83
CA ALA A 73 0.95 10.46 -7.62
C ALA A 73 1.74 9.86 -6.45
N THR A 74 1.60 8.56 -6.20
CA THR A 74 2.35 7.85 -5.14
C THR A 74 3.86 7.96 -5.34
N TYR A 75 4.35 7.86 -6.58
CA TYR A 75 5.75 8.04 -6.90
C TYR A 75 6.28 9.43 -6.49
N PHE A 76 5.54 10.50 -6.81
CA PHE A 76 5.92 11.85 -6.39
C PHE A 76 5.85 12.04 -4.87
N ILE A 77 4.90 11.41 -4.19
CA ILE A 77 4.81 11.42 -2.72
C ILE A 77 6.06 10.79 -2.11
N PHE A 78 6.54 9.66 -2.64
CA PHE A 78 7.77 9.05 -2.17
C PHE A 78 9.04 9.84 -2.53
N ILE A 79 9.08 10.54 -3.67
CA ILE A 79 10.18 11.49 -3.95
C ILE A 79 10.25 12.55 -2.84
N LEU A 80 9.12 13.16 -2.51
CA LEU A 80 9.04 14.20 -1.49
C LEU A 80 9.42 13.67 -0.11
N GLU A 81 8.91 12.49 0.27
CA GLU A 81 9.24 11.82 1.52
C GLU A 81 10.76 11.58 1.64
N ASN A 82 11.36 10.94 0.64
CA ASN A 82 12.79 10.64 0.65
C ASN A 82 13.66 11.90 0.67
N LEU A 83 13.26 12.96 -0.03
CA LEU A 83 13.95 14.24 -0.01
C LEU A 83 13.91 14.87 1.40
N LEU A 84 12.74 14.88 2.04
CA LEU A 84 12.58 15.40 3.40
C LEU A 84 13.39 14.60 4.42
N LEU A 85 13.40 13.27 4.31
CA LEU A 85 14.20 12.40 5.17
C LEU A 85 15.70 12.61 4.98
N ALA A 86 16.17 12.79 3.73
CA ALA A 86 17.57 13.08 3.43
C ALA A 86 18.00 14.41 4.06
N LEU A 87 17.20 15.46 3.89
CA LEU A 87 17.43 16.78 4.49
C LEU A 87 17.43 16.72 6.03
N LEU A 88 16.47 16.01 6.63
CA LEU A 88 16.34 15.85 8.07
C LEU A 88 17.57 15.16 8.69
N LYS A 89 18.12 14.15 8.00
CA LYS A 89 19.28 13.38 8.46
C LYS A 89 20.62 14.00 8.08
N GLY A 90 20.62 15.12 7.34
CA GLY A 90 21.84 15.73 6.81
C GLY A 90 22.57 14.83 5.81
N LEU A 91 21.86 13.91 5.15
CA LEU A 91 22.42 13.06 4.12
C LEU A 91 22.54 13.82 2.80
N GLY A 92 23.55 13.47 2.00
CA GLY A 92 23.70 14.02 0.65
C GLY A 92 22.52 13.67 -0.25
N ILE A 93 22.12 14.61 -1.10
CA ILE A 93 21.05 14.46 -2.08
C ILE A 93 21.63 13.76 -3.33
N SER A 94 21.56 12.43 -3.36
CA SER A 94 21.87 11.68 -4.58
C SER A 94 20.64 11.65 -5.49
N LEU A 95 20.77 12.24 -6.69
CA LEU A 95 19.68 12.28 -7.67
C LEU A 95 19.23 10.88 -8.09
N VAL A 96 20.18 9.96 -8.23
CA VAL A 96 19.90 8.55 -8.56
C VAL A 96 19.09 7.90 -7.44
N PHE A 97 19.46 8.10 -6.18
CA PHE A 97 18.73 7.57 -5.04
C PHE A 97 17.30 8.10 -4.99
N ILE A 98 17.13 9.42 -5.12
CA ILE A 98 15.82 10.08 -5.00
C ILE A 98 14.87 9.68 -6.12
N LEU A 99 15.36 9.41 -7.33
CA LEU A 99 14.52 9.00 -8.46
C LEU A 99 14.32 7.48 -8.54
N ALA A 100 15.32 6.68 -8.17
CA ALA A 100 15.20 5.22 -8.28
C ALA A 100 14.48 4.59 -7.07
N LYS A 101 14.77 5.04 -5.84
CA LYS A 101 14.23 4.45 -4.62
C LYS A 101 12.69 4.47 -4.55
N PRO A 102 11.97 5.54 -4.95
CA PRO A 102 10.51 5.55 -4.93
C PRO A 102 9.83 4.40 -5.68
N ILE A 103 10.47 3.84 -6.70
CA ILE A 103 9.96 2.67 -7.43
C ILE A 103 9.85 1.47 -6.48
N LEU A 104 10.89 1.24 -5.68
CA LEU A 104 10.91 0.18 -4.67
C LEU A 104 10.01 0.52 -3.49
N ASP A 105 9.94 1.79 -3.08
CA ASP A 105 9.03 2.23 -2.01
C ASP A 105 7.56 1.95 -2.34
N ILE A 106 7.14 2.12 -3.60
CA ILE A 106 5.81 1.71 -4.06
C ILE A 106 5.60 0.22 -3.85
N VAL A 107 6.57 -0.63 -4.23
CA VAL A 107 6.47 -2.08 -4.06
C VAL A 107 6.33 -2.43 -2.57
N PHE A 108 7.15 -1.84 -1.70
CA PHE A 108 7.06 -2.05 -0.25
C PHE A 108 5.72 -1.57 0.31
N ALA A 109 5.23 -0.42 -0.14
CA ALA A 109 3.95 0.13 0.30
C ALA A 109 2.77 -0.73 -0.13
N VAL A 110 2.80 -1.31 -1.34
CA VAL A 110 1.80 -2.29 -1.79
C VAL A 110 1.84 -3.54 -0.92
N ILE A 111 3.03 -4.08 -0.64
CA ILE A 111 3.18 -5.26 0.23
C ILE A 111 2.62 -4.97 1.62
N ASN A 112 3.04 -3.88 2.25
CA ASN A 112 2.56 -3.46 3.57
C ASN A 112 1.04 -3.24 3.58
N MET A 113 0.49 -2.61 2.54
CA MET A 113 -0.95 -2.42 2.37
C MET A 113 -1.68 -3.77 2.41
N TYR A 114 -1.23 -4.75 1.63
CA TYR A 114 -1.83 -6.09 1.62
C TYR A 114 -1.68 -6.81 2.96
N VAL A 115 -0.51 -6.73 3.60
CA VAL A 115 -0.30 -7.32 4.94
C VAL A 115 -1.32 -6.75 5.92
N TYR A 116 -1.46 -5.42 5.99
CA TYR A 116 -2.44 -4.78 6.89
C TYR A 116 -3.87 -5.18 6.57
N LEU A 117 -4.27 -5.16 5.30
CA LEU A 117 -5.63 -5.53 4.90
C LEU A 117 -5.96 -6.99 5.21
N ILE A 118 -5.01 -7.91 5.01
CA ILE A 118 -5.21 -9.34 5.29
C ILE A 118 -5.27 -9.60 6.79
N ILE A 119 -4.43 -8.93 7.59
CA ILE A 119 -4.50 -9.01 9.05
C ILE A 119 -5.85 -8.49 9.54
N ILE A 120 -6.31 -7.32 9.06
CA ILE A 120 -7.62 -6.76 9.41
C ILE A 120 -8.73 -7.75 9.02
N ARG A 121 -8.69 -8.34 7.82
CA ARG A 121 -9.66 -9.35 7.38
C ARG A 121 -9.65 -10.60 8.28
N ALA A 122 -8.46 -11.10 8.65
CA ALA A 122 -8.33 -12.29 9.49
C ALA A 122 -8.88 -12.03 10.91
N ILE A 123 -8.53 -10.90 11.51
CA ILE A 123 -9.08 -10.47 12.81
C ILE A 123 -10.60 -10.32 12.70
N ALA A 124 -11.09 -9.61 11.70
CA ALA A 124 -12.53 -9.39 11.50
C ALA A 124 -13.32 -10.69 11.35
N SER A 125 -12.74 -11.74 10.76
CA SER A 125 -13.40 -13.05 10.60
C SER A 125 -13.75 -13.74 11.92
N TRP A 126 -13.04 -13.42 13.01
CA TRP A 126 -13.33 -13.97 14.34
C TRP A 126 -14.42 -13.18 15.07
N PHE A 127 -14.42 -11.85 14.91
CA PHE A 127 -15.30 -10.97 15.67
C PHE A 127 -16.64 -10.70 14.98
N ILE A 128 -16.70 -10.78 13.66
CA ILE A 128 -17.87 -10.36 12.87
C ILE A 128 -18.48 -11.59 12.20
N GLN A 129 -19.57 -12.09 12.78
CA GLN A 129 -20.38 -13.16 12.20
C GLN A 129 -21.68 -12.57 11.65
N GLY A 130 -21.76 -12.33 10.34
CA GLY A 130 -23.03 -12.04 9.65
C GLY A 130 -23.50 -10.57 9.53
N GLY A 131 -22.63 -9.56 9.74
CA GLY A 131 -22.98 -8.14 9.59
C GLY A 131 -22.56 -7.50 8.26
N TYR A 132 -23.40 -6.63 7.69
CA TYR A 132 -23.08 -5.84 6.49
C TYR A 132 -22.31 -4.57 6.89
N ASN A 133 -20.97 -4.64 6.92
CA ASN A 133 -20.13 -3.48 7.17
C ASN A 133 -19.41 -3.07 5.87
N PRO A 134 -19.62 -1.82 5.38
CA PRO A 134 -19.11 -1.37 4.08
C PRO A 134 -17.59 -1.40 3.99
N LEU A 135 -16.86 -1.16 5.09
CA LEU A 135 -15.40 -1.21 5.10
C LEU A 135 -14.91 -2.62 4.82
N PHE A 136 -15.46 -3.61 5.51
CA PHE A 136 -15.03 -4.99 5.34
C PHE A 136 -15.33 -5.49 3.93
N ILE A 137 -16.50 -5.20 3.35
CA ILE A 137 -16.82 -5.60 1.97
C ILE A 137 -15.70 -5.22 1.00
N ILE A 138 -15.19 -3.99 1.10
CA ILE A 138 -14.09 -3.53 0.26
C ILE A 138 -12.78 -4.26 0.59
N ILE A 139 -12.44 -4.41 1.87
CA ILE A 139 -11.22 -5.12 2.29
C ILE A 139 -11.24 -6.56 1.74
N PHE A 140 -12.39 -7.24 1.82
CA PHE A 140 -12.57 -8.57 1.25
C PHE A 140 -12.36 -8.53 -0.27
N GLN A 141 -12.99 -7.60 -1.01
CA GLN A 141 -12.80 -7.46 -2.46
C GLN A 141 -11.34 -7.23 -2.87
N VAL A 142 -10.62 -6.34 -2.18
CA VAL A 142 -9.22 -6.00 -2.50
C VAL A 142 -8.27 -7.16 -2.21
N THR A 143 -8.49 -7.90 -1.12
CA THR A 143 -7.62 -9.01 -0.71
C THR A 143 -7.95 -10.34 -1.39
N GLU A 144 -9.14 -10.48 -1.98
CA GLU A 144 -9.64 -11.74 -2.55
C GLU A 144 -8.76 -12.31 -3.67
N PRO A 145 -8.25 -11.52 -4.65
CA PRO A 145 -7.45 -12.08 -5.74
C PRO A 145 -6.20 -12.82 -5.24
N LEU A 146 -5.55 -12.28 -4.21
CA LEU A 146 -4.36 -12.87 -3.60
C LEU A 146 -4.73 -14.12 -2.78
N LEU A 147 -5.80 -14.04 -1.98
CA LEU A 147 -6.22 -15.13 -1.10
C LEU A 147 -6.87 -16.31 -1.84
N VAL A 148 -7.59 -16.07 -2.94
CA VAL A 148 -8.13 -17.15 -3.81
C VAL A 148 -6.99 -17.95 -4.42
N THR A 149 -5.93 -17.26 -4.86
CA THR A 149 -4.75 -17.92 -5.43
C THR A 149 -4.09 -18.83 -4.39
N ALA A 150 -3.90 -18.36 -3.17
CA ALA A 150 -3.39 -19.18 -2.07
C ALA A 150 -4.32 -20.36 -1.73
N ARG A 151 -5.64 -20.13 -1.63
CA ARG A 151 -6.63 -21.20 -1.38
C ARG A 151 -6.58 -22.31 -2.42
N ARG A 152 -6.37 -21.95 -3.69
CA ARG A 152 -6.25 -22.93 -4.79
C ARG A 152 -5.00 -23.82 -4.65
N LEU A 153 -3.90 -23.27 -4.13
CA LEU A 153 -2.66 -24.01 -3.91
C LEU A 153 -2.76 -24.93 -2.69
N ILE A 154 -3.32 -24.44 -1.57
CA ILE A 154 -3.36 -25.17 -0.30
C ILE A 154 -4.48 -26.21 -0.28
N LYS A 155 -5.63 -25.94 -0.93
CA LYS A 155 -6.87 -26.72 -0.87
C LYS A 155 -7.29 -27.03 0.58
N PRO A 156 -7.84 -26.06 1.33
CA PRO A 156 -8.17 -26.22 2.73
C PRO A 156 -9.09 -27.43 2.96
N ARG A 157 -8.65 -28.39 3.79
CA ARG A 157 -9.41 -29.64 4.07
C ARG A 157 -10.24 -29.58 5.36
N SER A 158 -10.02 -28.58 6.21
CA SER A 158 -10.48 -28.59 7.61
C SER A 158 -11.50 -27.50 7.97
N GLY A 159 -12.15 -26.84 6.99
CA GLY A 159 -13.09 -25.74 7.24
C GLY A 159 -12.46 -24.44 7.77
N PHE A 160 -11.23 -24.49 8.30
CA PHE A 160 -10.43 -23.33 8.69
C PHE A 160 -9.55 -22.85 7.53
N ASP A 161 -9.63 -21.56 7.19
CA ASP A 161 -8.84 -20.96 6.11
C ASP A 161 -7.50 -20.43 6.61
N PHE A 162 -6.43 -21.21 6.42
CA PHE A 162 -5.05 -20.81 6.73
C PHE A 162 -4.39 -19.95 5.64
N SER A 163 -5.08 -19.70 4.52
CA SER A 163 -4.54 -18.94 3.39
C SER A 163 -4.07 -17.52 3.75
N PRO A 164 -4.76 -16.77 4.64
CA PRO A 164 -4.27 -15.46 5.11
C PRO A 164 -2.86 -15.52 5.71
N ILE A 165 -2.57 -16.52 6.55
CA ILE A 165 -1.28 -16.66 7.22
C ILE A 165 -0.20 -16.93 6.17
N ILE A 166 -0.44 -17.88 5.27
CA ILE A 166 0.53 -18.27 4.23
C ILE A 166 0.85 -17.10 3.29
N VAL A 167 -0.16 -16.32 2.92
CA VAL A 167 0.04 -15.12 2.10
C VAL A 167 0.86 -14.06 2.84
N VAL A 168 0.53 -13.76 4.11
CA VAL A 168 1.29 -12.78 4.91
C VAL A 168 2.74 -13.20 5.07
N VAL A 169 3.01 -14.48 5.37
CA VAL A 169 4.38 -15.01 5.48
C VAL A 169 5.12 -14.87 4.15
N SER A 170 4.47 -15.21 3.03
CA SER A 170 5.07 -15.07 1.70
C SER A 170 5.41 -13.62 1.36
N LEU A 171 4.51 -12.69 1.69
CA LEU A 171 4.74 -11.25 1.52
C LEU A 171 5.92 -10.74 2.36
N PHE A 172 6.07 -11.21 3.61
CA PHE A 172 7.24 -10.87 4.42
C PHE A 172 8.53 -11.45 3.85
N CYS A 173 8.54 -12.68 3.35
CA CYS A 173 9.72 -13.25 2.69
C CYS A 173 10.15 -12.40 1.48
N ILE A 174 9.19 -11.99 0.64
CA ILE A 174 9.43 -11.11 -0.51
C ILE A 174 9.99 -9.76 -0.03
N GLN A 175 9.39 -9.18 1.01
CA GLN A 175 9.84 -7.90 1.57
C GLN A 175 11.27 -7.95 2.09
N ILE A 176 11.62 -8.98 2.87
CA ILE A 176 12.98 -9.17 3.39
C ILE A 176 13.98 -9.32 2.25
N PHE A 177 13.63 -10.11 1.22
CA PHE A 177 14.47 -10.31 0.05
C PHE A 177 14.70 -9.00 -0.73
N LEU A 178 13.63 -8.24 -1.01
CA LEU A 178 13.72 -6.95 -1.70
C LEU A 178 14.52 -5.92 -0.89
N GLN A 179 14.38 -5.92 0.44
CA GLN A 179 15.14 -5.02 1.30
C GLN A 179 16.64 -5.34 1.25
N SER A 180 17.00 -6.62 1.18
CA SER A 180 18.40 -7.02 1.00
C SER A 180 18.99 -6.50 -0.31
N ILE A 181 18.23 -6.61 -1.42
CA ILE A 181 18.65 -6.07 -2.73
C ILE A 181 18.77 -4.55 -2.67
N LEU A 182 17.80 -3.86 -2.07
CA LEU A 182 17.82 -2.41 -1.92
C LEU A 182 19.10 -1.92 -1.23
N LEU A 183 19.47 -2.55 -0.11
CA LEU A 183 20.67 -2.20 0.63
C LEU A 183 21.93 -2.39 -0.22
N GLN A 184 22.01 -3.44 -1.03
CA GLN A 184 23.15 -3.68 -1.93
C GLN A 184 23.23 -2.67 -3.08
N LEU A 185 22.10 -2.11 -3.52
CA LEU A 185 22.07 -1.13 -4.62
C LEU A 185 22.45 0.29 -4.19
N PHE A 186 22.29 0.60 -2.90
CA PHE A 186 22.43 1.96 -2.37
C PHE A 186 23.54 2.13 -1.31
N LEU A 187 24.27 1.07 -0.99
CA LEU A 187 25.55 1.08 -0.26
C LEU A 187 26.71 1.03 -1.26
#